data_AF-S3YHJ0-F1
#
_entry.id   AF-S3YHJ0-F1
#
_cell.length_a   1.000
_cell.length_b   1.000
_cell.length_c   1.000
_cell.angle_alpha   90.00
_cell.angle_beta   90.00
_cell.angle_gamma   90.00
#
_symmetry.space_group_name_H-M   'P 1'
#
loop_
_entity.id
_entity.type
_entity.pdbx_description
1 polymer ?
#
loop_
_entity_poly.entity_id
_entity_poly.type
_entity_poly.pdbx_seq_one_letter_code
_entity_poly.pdbx_strand_id
1 'polypeptide(L)'
;MLTTDGLQDKIEVLNVQELYADALNLFHAYNPSKDLHLLRTLGQMSISTSEFCQIIGRMRLYQALTPNQQKRLPRLLLGDSQINAACRAFVSDVNFKSTGDSITGWQLLNLLNGSVKSSYIDNFLERNLNCTEFVQGIQRAKLGDSEYAWFLG
;
A
#
# COMPACT_ATOMS: atom_id res chain seq x y z
N MET A 1 -10.37 15.73 -7.76
CA MET A 1 -9.51 15.06 -8.76
C MET A 1 -10.08 13.66 -8.90
N LEU A 2 -10.80 13.39 -9.99
CA LEU A 2 -11.32 12.07 -10.33
C LEU A 2 -10.18 11.30 -11.00
N THR A 3 -9.49 10.47 -10.23
CA THR A 3 -8.57 9.46 -10.78
C THR A 3 -8.86 8.15 -10.06
N THR A 4 -9.84 7.42 -10.58
CA THR A 4 -9.91 5.97 -10.48
C THR A 4 -8.63 5.40 -11.11
N ASP A 5 -7.87 4.58 -10.39
CA ASP A 5 -8.10 3.16 -10.13
C ASP A 5 -7.63 2.73 -8.72
N GLY A 6 -8.36 3.19 -7.70
CA GLY A 6 -8.12 2.80 -6.31
C GLY A 6 -9.22 3.24 -5.36
N LEU A 7 -9.34 4.56 -5.13
CA LEU A 7 -10.33 5.14 -4.23
C LEU A 7 -10.88 6.45 -4.80
N GLN A 8 -12.21 6.54 -4.92
CA GLN A 8 -12.90 7.82 -5.08
C GLN A 8 -13.34 8.29 -3.68
N ASP A 9 -12.54 9.17 -3.08
CA ASP A 9 -12.73 9.60 -1.68
C ASP A 9 -14.01 10.44 -1.49
N LYS A 10 -14.37 11.26 -2.49
CA LYS A 10 -15.54 12.13 -2.44
C LYS A 10 -16.28 12.19 -3.77
N ILE A 11 -17.61 12.12 -3.70
CA ILE A 11 -18.53 12.39 -4.80
C ILE A 11 -19.39 13.58 -4.37
N GLU A 12 -19.35 14.68 -5.15
CA GLU A 12 -20.11 15.89 -4.88
C GLU A 12 -21.23 16.02 -5.92
N VAL A 13 -22.47 15.92 -5.48
CA VAL A 13 -23.66 15.84 -6.35
C VAL A 13 -24.73 16.80 -5.88
N LEU A 14 -25.44 17.41 -6.83
CA LEU A 14 -26.53 18.35 -6.56
C LEU A 14 -27.91 17.66 -6.62
N ASN A 15 -27.99 16.48 -7.24
CA ASN A 15 -29.23 15.71 -7.36
C ASN A 15 -28.94 14.20 -7.49
N VAL A 16 -30.01 13.39 -7.44
CA VAL A 16 -29.92 11.93 -7.48
C VAL A 16 -29.47 11.42 -8.86
N GLN A 17 -29.78 12.14 -9.95
CA GLN A 17 -29.34 11.75 -11.29
C GLN A 17 -27.81 11.86 -11.44
N GLU A 18 -27.21 12.91 -10.88
CA GLU A 18 -25.75 13.07 -10.83
C GLU A 18 -25.10 11.97 -10.01
N LEU A 19 -25.66 11.61 -8.85
CA LEU A 19 -25.17 10.50 -8.04
C LEU A 19 -25.18 9.18 -8.82
N TYR A 20 -26.25 8.91 -9.57
CA TYR A 20 -26.34 7.72 -10.39
C TYR A 20 -25.31 7.71 -11.52
N ALA A 21 -25.13 8.84 -12.20
CA ALA A 21 -24.13 8.97 -13.27
C ALA A 21 -22.70 8.80 -12.74
N ASP A 22 -22.37 9.42 -11.61
CA ASP A 22 -21.05 9.33 -11.00
C ASP A 22 -20.75 7.92 -10.48
N ALA A 23 -21.75 7.23 -9.91
CA ALA A 23 -21.61 5.84 -9.52
C ALA A 23 -21.33 4.93 -10.75
N LEU A 24 -22.04 5.12 -11.86
CA LEU A 24 -21.76 4.38 -13.10
C LEU A 24 -20.36 4.68 -13.65
N ASN A 25 -19.96 5.95 -13.66
CA ASN A 25 -18.62 6.36 -14.08
C ASN A 25 -17.52 5.71 -13.23
N LEU A 26 -17.73 5.64 -11.92
CA LEU A 26 -16.80 4.97 -11.00
C LEU A 26 -16.60 3.49 -11.37
N PHE A 27 -17.69 2.74 -11.60
CA PHE A 27 -17.60 1.34 -11.99
C PHE A 27 -17.02 1.14 -13.39
N HIS A 28 -17.37 2.01 -14.33
CA HIS A 28 -16.89 1.92 -15.72
C HIS A 28 -15.41 2.30 -15.85
N ALA A 29 -14.91 3.19 -14.99
CA ALA A 29 -13.51 3.59 -14.99
C ALA A 29 -12.60 2.55 -14.33
N TYR A 30 -13.14 1.52 -13.68
CA TYR A 30 -12.35 0.40 -13.18
C TYR A 30 -11.70 -0.36 -14.34
N ASN A 31 -10.39 -0.61 -14.25
CA ASN A 31 -9.63 -1.33 -15.27
C ASN A 31 -9.08 -2.66 -14.71
N PRO A 32 -9.83 -3.77 -14.85
CA PRO A 32 -9.41 -5.08 -14.34
C PRO A 32 -8.08 -5.57 -14.92
N SER A 33 -7.77 -5.21 -16.17
CA SER A 33 -6.53 -5.63 -16.83
C SER A 33 -5.30 -5.00 -16.19
N LYS A 34 -5.40 -3.72 -15.79
CA LYS A 34 -4.34 -3.00 -15.07
C LYS A 34 -4.10 -3.63 -13.70
N ASP A 35 -5.17 -3.94 -12.97
CA ASP A 35 -5.09 -4.63 -11.68
C ASP A 35 -4.49 -6.03 -11.80
N LEU A 36 -4.95 -6.84 -12.74
CA LEU A 36 -4.39 -8.18 -12.96
C LEU A 36 -2.91 -8.13 -13.33
N HIS A 37 -2.50 -7.13 -14.11
CA HIS A 37 -1.08 -6.92 -14.41
C HIS A 37 -0.30 -6.55 -13.14
N LEU A 38 -0.81 -5.62 -12.33
CA LEU A 38 -0.22 -5.26 -11.05
C LEU A 38 -0.04 -6.51 -10.15
N LEU A 39 -1.11 -7.29 -9.94
CA LEU A 39 -1.08 -8.50 -9.12
C LEU A 39 -0.03 -9.51 -9.61
N ARG A 40 0.06 -9.70 -10.93
CA ARG A 40 1.08 -10.58 -11.53
C ARG A 40 2.49 -10.09 -11.23
N THR A 41 2.76 -8.80 -11.42
CA THR A 41 4.11 -8.27 -11.21
C THR A 41 4.51 -8.25 -9.74
N LEU A 42 3.57 -7.98 -8.82
CA LEU A 42 3.79 -8.11 -7.37
C LEU A 42 4.09 -9.56 -6.96
N GLY A 43 3.46 -10.55 -7.62
CA GLY A 43 3.77 -11.96 -7.40
C GLY A 43 5.17 -12.38 -7.87
N GLN A 44 5.76 -11.65 -8.83
CA GLN A 44 7.09 -11.92 -9.38
C GLN A 44 8.22 -11.17 -8.65
N MET A 45 7.89 -10.09 -7.95
CA MET A 45 8.82 -9.32 -7.14
C MET A 45 9.22 -10.11 -5.89
N SER A 46 10.51 -10.44 -5.74
CA SER A 46 11.05 -11.03 -4.51
C SER A 46 11.60 -9.97 -3.57
N ILE A 47 11.33 -10.15 -2.27
CA ILE A 47 11.78 -9.30 -1.17
C ILE A 47 12.46 -10.22 -0.15
N SER A 48 13.76 -10.09 0.03
CA SER A 48 14.47 -10.90 1.02
C SER A 48 14.04 -10.54 2.45
N THR A 49 14.29 -11.43 3.40
CA THR A 49 14.08 -11.14 4.83
C THR A 49 14.86 -9.89 5.28
N SER A 50 16.07 -9.68 4.75
CA SER A 50 16.84 -8.47 5.06
C SER A 50 16.20 -7.20 4.50
N GLU A 51 15.69 -7.24 3.27
CA GLU A 51 14.96 -6.13 2.66
C GLU A 51 13.65 -5.85 3.42
N PHE A 52 12.92 -6.89 3.82
CA PHE A 52 11.73 -6.74 4.66
C PHE A 52 12.06 -6.05 5.99
N CYS A 53 13.09 -6.51 6.70
CA CYS A 53 13.54 -5.89 7.94
C CYS A 53 13.95 -4.42 7.74
N GLN A 54 14.65 -4.12 6.64
CA GLN A 54 15.04 -2.76 6.26
C GLN A 54 13.81 -1.86 6.02
N ILE A 55 12.83 -2.35 5.24
CA ILE A 55 11.57 -1.66 4.98
C ILE A 55 10.85 -1.36 6.30
N ILE A 56 10.65 -2.37 7.17
CA ILE A 56 10.00 -2.18 8.47
C ILE A 56 10.77 -1.17 9.35
N GLY A 57 12.10 -1.24 9.36
CA GLY A 57 12.95 -0.30 10.09
C GLY A 57 12.80 1.14 9.59
N ARG A 58 12.79 1.34 8.27
CA ARG A 58 12.57 2.64 7.62
C ARG A 58 11.16 3.17 7.85
N MET A 59 10.14 2.32 7.83
CA MET A 59 8.77 2.71 8.18
C MET A 59 8.68 3.21 9.63
N ARG A 60 9.34 2.55 10.58
CA ARG A 60 9.41 3.02 11.98
C ARG A 60 10.17 4.34 12.10
N LEU A 61 11.31 4.46 11.41
CA LEU A 61 12.07 5.70 11.38
C LEU A 61 11.25 6.86 10.80
N TYR A 62 10.48 6.61 9.74
CA TYR A 62 9.59 7.60 9.13
C TYR A 62 8.64 8.22 10.17
N GLN A 63 8.07 7.43 11.07
CA GLN A 63 7.18 7.93 12.14
C GLN A 63 7.90 8.85 13.13
N ALA A 64 9.21 8.69 13.30
CA ALA A 64 10.03 9.52 14.19
C ALA A 64 10.63 10.77 13.51
N LEU A 65 10.48 10.91 12.18
CA LEU A 65 11.00 12.06 11.44
C LEU A 65 10.22 13.34 11.75
N THR A 66 10.90 14.48 11.64
CA THR A 66 10.22 15.78 11.69
C THR A 66 9.27 15.95 10.49
N PRO A 67 8.23 16.80 10.59
CA PRO A 67 7.30 17.02 9.47
C PRO A 67 7.99 17.46 8.17
N ASN A 68 9.07 18.25 8.26
CA ASN A 68 9.83 18.70 7.09
C ASN A 68 10.63 17.57 6.43
N GLN A 69 11.08 16.59 7.21
CA GLN A 69 11.76 15.41 6.67
C GLN A 69 10.76 14.44 6.04
N GLN A 70 9.61 14.21 6.68
CA GLN A 70 8.54 13.37 6.12
C GLN A 70 8.04 13.89 4.77
N LYS A 71 7.86 15.21 4.62
CA LYS A 71 7.43 15.84 3.35
C LYS A 71 8.37 15.60 2.16
N ARG A 72 9.61 15.17 2.40
CA ARG A 72 10.59 14.85 1.34
C ARG A 72 10.54 13.38 0.90
N LEU A 73 9.75 12.57 1.60
CA LEU A 73 9.59 11.15 1.34
C LEU A 73 8.16 10.87 0.86
N PRO A 74 7.95 9.74 0.16
CA PRO A 74 6.60 9.31 -0.15
C PRO A 74 5.74 9.14 1.10
N ARG A 75 4.47 9.56 1.00
CA ARG A 75 3.53 9.56 2.13
C ARG A 75 3.31 8.12 2.62
N LEU A 76 3.50 7.91 3.91
CA LEU A 76 3.19 6.65 4.59
C LEU A 76 2.17 6.89 5.71
N LEU A 77 1.01 6.23 5.59
CA LEU A 77 -0.11 6.37 6.53
C LEU A 77 -0.15 5.31 7.64
N LEU A 78 0.77 4.36 7.60
CA LEU A 78 0.85 3.29 8.58
C LEU A 78 1.60 3.78 9.83
N GLY A 79 0.92 3.76 10.98
CA GLY A 79 1.53 4.08 12.27
C GLY A 79 2.17 2.86 12.94
N ASP A 80 2.74 3.08 14.12
CA ASP A 80 3.49 2.05 14.86
C ASP A 80 2.70 0.77 15.11
N SER A 81 1.41 0.87 15.40
CA SER A 81 0.56 -0.28 15.65
C SER A 81 0.36 -1.14 14.40
N GLN A 82 0.15 -0.52 13.24
CA GLN A 82 0.04 -1.22 11.95
C GLN A 82 1.38 -1.84 11.55
N ILE A 83 2.48 -1.08 11.65
CA ILE A 83 3.82 -1.59 11.34
C ILE A 83 4.16 -2.81 12.21
N ASN A 84 3.84 -2.74 13.50
CA ASN A 84 4.06 -3.86 14.42
C ASN A 84 3.14 -5.07 14.13
N ALA A 85 1.90 -4.82 13.69
CA ALA A 85 0.99 -5.89 13.26
C ALA A 85 1.48 -6.58 11.98
N ALA A 86 1.97 -5.83 10.99
CA ALA A 86 2.59 -6.39 9.78
C ALA A 86 3.84 -7.22 10.11
N CYS A 87 4.69 -6.76 11.04
CA CYS A 87 5.85 -7.49 11.51
C CYS A 87 5.48 -8.82 12.19
N ARG A 88 4.44 -8.83 13.04
CA ARG A 88 3.91 -10.09 13.61
C ARG A 88 3.40 -11.02 12.52
N ALA A 89 2.59 -10.50 11.60
CA ALA A 89 2.01 -11.27 10.51
C ALA A 89 3.09 -11.88 9.59
N PHE A 90 4.20 -11.19 9.37
CA PHE A 90 5.34 -11.74 8.62
C PHE A 90 5.86 -13.07 9.21
N VAL A 91 5.73 -13.27 10.52
CA VAL A 91 6.14 -14.50 11.22
C VAL A 91 4.98 -15.48 11.37
N SER A 92 3.77 -15.00 11.68
CA SER A 92 2.68 -15.84 12.16
C SER A 92 1.49 -15.98 11.23
N ASP A 93 1.38 -15.20 10.16
CA ASP A 93 0.23 -15.25 9.25
C ASP A 93 0.12 -16.63 8.59
N VAL A 94 -1.09 -17.14 8.43
CA VAL A 94 -1.31 -18.50 7.90
C VAL A 94 -1.02 -18.57 6.40
N ASN A 95 -1.27 -17.48 5.67
CA ASN A 95 -1.25 -17.46 4.21
C ASN A 95 -0.06 -16.68 3.63
N PHE A 96 0.37 -15.61 4.32
CA PHE A 96 1.30 -14.62 3.78
C PHE A 96 2.59 -14.46 4.57
N LYS A 97 2.81 -15.27 5.62
CA LYS A 97 4.09 -15.27 6.34
C LYS A 97 5.25 -15.64 5.43
N SER A 98 6.47 -15.30 5.87
CA SER A 98 7.66 -15.85 5.25
C SER A 98 7.71 -17.36 5.46
N THR A 99 7.95 -18.10 4.38
CA THR A 99 8.17 -19.55 4.39
C THR A 99 9.63 -19.93 4.15
N GLY A 100 10.53 -18.94 4.08
CA GLY A 100 11.95 -19.11 3.79
C GLY A 100 12.71 -17.79 3.92
N ASP A 101 13.63 -17.52 2.99
CA ASP A 101 14.50 -16.34 3.04
C ASP A 101 13.92 -15.09 2.35
N SER A 102 12.71 -15.20 1.79
CA SER A 102 12.06 -14.12 1.06
C SER A 102 10.53 -14.24 1.06
N ILE A 103 9.86 -13.12 0.85
CA ILE A 103 8.45 -13.01 0.50
C ILE A 103 8.30 -12.37 -0.88
N THR A 104 7.15 -12.56 -1.51
CA THR A 104 6.77 -11.83 -2.72
C THR A 104 6.23 -10.43 -2.39
N GLY A 105 6.24 -9.52 -3.37
CA GLY A 105 5.54 -8.23 -3.25
C GLY A 105 4.06 -8.39 -2.95
N TRP A 106 3.42 -9.44 -3.48
CA TRP A 106 2.04 -9.79 -3.16
C TRP A 106 1.85 -10.16 -1.67
N GLN A 107 2.76 -10.94 -1.11
CA GLN A 107 2.73 -11.24 0.33
C GLN A 107 2.94 -9.97 1.16
N LEU A 108 3.92 -9.12 0.81
CA LEU A 108 4.13 -7.84 1.50
C LEU A 108 2.85 -6.98 1.50
N LEU A 109 2.21 -6.84 0.33
CA LEU A 109 0.95 -6.10 0.21
C LEU A 109 -0.13 -6.66 1.15
N ASN A 110 -0.28 -7.98 1.21
CA ASN A 110 -1.29 -8.60 2.08
C ASN A 110 -0.96 -8.47 3.57
N LEU A 111 0.31 -8.51 3.96
CA LEU A 111 0.74 -8.26 5.33
C LEU A 111 0.41 -6.82 5.76
N LEU A 112 0.67 -5.83 4.90
CA LEU A 112 0.34 -4.43 5.15
C LEU A 112 -1.18 -4.20 5.16
N ASN A 113 -1.91 -4.74 4.18
CA ASN A 113 -3.37 -4.66 4.13
C ASN A 113 -4.02 -5.31 5.35
N GLY A 114 -3.50 -6.46 5.80
CA GLY A 114 -3.95 -7.12 7.03
C GLY A 114 -3.77 -6.23 8.27
N SER A 115 -2.67 -5.48 8.33
CA SER A 115 -2.36 -4.59 9.45
C SER A 115 -3.30 -3.40 9.58
N VAL A 116 -3.90 -2.93 8.47
CA VAL A 116 -4.78 -1.77 8.47
C VAL A 116 -6.26 -2.13 8.66
N LYS A 117 -6.62 -3.43 8.69
CA LYS A 117 -8.02 -3.90 8.86
C LYS A 117 -8.68 -3.41 10.15
N SER A 118 -7.92 -3.18 11.21
CA SER A 118 -8.43 -2.65 12.47
C SER A 118 -8.50 -1.12 12.51
N SER A 119 -8.26 -0.45 11.38
CA SER A 119 -8.45 1.00 11.27
C SER A 119 -9.94 1.34 11.27
N TYR A 120 -10.29 2.52 11.75
CA TYR A 120 -11.64 3.06 11.57
C TYR A 120 -12.00 3.12 10.08
N ILE A 121 -13.28 2.88 9.77
CA ILE A 121 -13.78 2.62 8.41
C ILE A 121 -13.51 3.78 7.43
N ASP A 122 -13.52 5.00 7.93
CA ASP A 122 -13.22 6.24 7.23
C ASP A 122 -11.76 6.32 6.76
N ASN A 123 -10.82 5.79 7.56
CA ASN A 123 -9.40 5.79 7.22
C ASN A 123 -8.93 4.47 6.58
N PHE A 124 -9.77 3.42 6.61
CA PHE A 124 -9.40 2.10 6.13
C PHE A 124 -9.08 2.10 4.63
N LEU A 125 -9.95 2.72 3.82
CA LEU A 125 -9.79 2.74 2.36
C LEU A 125 -8.55 3.53 1.94
N GLU A 126 -8.33 4.72 2.51
CA GLU A 126 -7.15 5.53 2.22
C GLU A 126 -5.85 4.80 2.61
N ARG A 127 -5.83 4.15 3.79
CA ARG A 127 -4.67 3.37 4.23
C ARG A 127 -4.41 2.13 3.39
N ASN A 128 -5.46 1.47 2.91
CA ASN A 128 -5.33 0.30 2.03
C ASN A 128 -4.76 0.70 0.65
N LEU A 129 -5.25 1.83 0.11
CA LEU A 129 -4.68 2.42 -1.09
C LEU A 129 -3.20 2.78 -0.87
N ASN A 130 -2.88 3.43 0.26
CA ASN A 130 -1.50 3.78 0.58
C ASN A 130 -0.58 2.55 0.73
N CYS A 131 -1.08 1.42 1.24
CA CYS A 131 -0.32 0.15 1.23
C CYS A 131 -0.01 -0.30 -0.21
N THR A 132 -0.98 -0.19 -1.10
CA THR A 132 -0.86 -0.56 -2.52
C THR A 132 0.13 0.35 -3.25
N GLU A 133 0.03 1.67 -3.05
CA GLU A 133 0.98 2.66 -3.58
C GLU A 133 2.40 2.42 -3.05
N PHE A 134 2.52 2.13 -1.75
CA PHE A 134 3.80 1.88 -1.11
C PHE A 134 4.50 0.66 -1.72
N VAL A 135 3.82 -0.48 -1.84
CA VAL A 135 4.42 -1.71 -2.39
C VAL A 135 4.77 -1.52 -3.87
N GLN A 136 3.93 -0.83 -4.65
CA GLN A 136 4.28 -0.44 -6.03
C GLN A 136 5.51 0.47 -6.07
N GLY A 137 5.62 1.40 -5.12
CA GLY A 137 6.79 2.24 -4.95
C GLY A 137 8.05 1.43 -4.70
N ILE A 138 8.02 0.47 -3.77
CA ILE A 138 9.15 -0.44 -3.51
C ILE A 138 9.49 -1.24 -4.77
N GLN A 139 8.49 -1.73 -5.51
CA GLN A 139 8.71 -2.44 -6.77
C GLN A 139 9.45 -1.57 -7.79
N ARG A 140 9.02 -0.32 -7.99
CA ARG A 140 9.72 0.64 -8.86
C ARG A 140 11.14 0.90 -8.37
N ALA A 141 11.32 1.07 -7.06
CA ALA A 141 12.64 1.34 -6.49
C ALA A 141 13.62 0.18 -6.69
N LYS A 142 13.15 -1.07 -6.59
CA LYS A 142 13.94 -2.25 -6.94
C LYS A 142 14.33 -2.31 -8.42
N LEU A 143 13.61 -1.60 -9.29
CA LEU A 143 13.91 -1.45 -10.72
C LEU A 143 14.74 -0.19 -11.03
N GLY A 144 15.20 0.55 -10.01
CA GLY A 144 16.10 1.70 -10.14
C GLY A 144 15.45 3.07 -9.95
N ASP A 145 14.15 3.14 -9.64
CA ASP A 145 13.49 4.39 -9.30
C ASP A 145 13.96 4.94 -7.94
N SER A 146 14.10 6.26 -7.82
CA SER A 146 14.63 6.89 -6.60
C SER A 146 13.58 7.29 -5.58
N GLU A 147 12.29 7.35 -5.97
CA GLU A 147 11.22 7.92 -5.15
C GLU A 147 11.06 7.17 -3.81
N TYR A 148 11.08 5.83 -3.87
CA TYR A 148 10.93 4.95 -2.70
C TYR A 148 12.25 4.29 -2.25
N ALA A 149 13.38 4.61 -2.89
CA ALA A 149 14.68 3.98 -2.62
C ALA A 149 15.13 4.13 -1.16
N TRP A 150 14.74 5.23 -0.49
CA TRP A 150 15.05 5.45 0.94
C TRP A 150 14.56 4.31 1.84
N PHE A 151 13.46 3.64 1.49
CA PHE A 151 12.91 2.51 2.25
C PHE A 151 13.70 1.21 2.07
N LEU A 152 14.57 1.12 1.06
CA LEU A 152 15.34 -0.09 0.73
C LEU A 152 16.78 -0.08 1.24
N GLY A 153 17.31 1.06 1.67
CA GLY A 153 18.70 1.13 2.15
C GLY A 153 19.39 2.37 1.65
#